data_AF-A0A382CDY2-F1
#
_entry.id   AF-A0A382CDY2-F1
#
_cell.length_a   1.000
_cell.length_b   1.000
_cell.length_c   1.000
_cell.angle_alpha   90.00
_cell.angle_beta   90.00
_cell.angle_gamma   90.00
#
_symmetry.space_group_name_H-M   'P 1'
#
loop_
_entity.id
_entity.type
_entity.pdbx_description
1 polymer ?
#
loop_
_entity_poly.entity_id
_entity_poly.type
_entity_poly.pdbx_seq_one_letter_code
_entity_poly.pdbx_strand_id
1 'polypeptide(L)'
;MKNLATCFVCICSFLLGEMTSFEKGIKSYNARAENAVGLKAQAGPINYAIKEFIKVQNNPEEELESGIYLLRCYYYKGKFVAESDEQKKAVFNEGKALGERLIESYPESAPARYWYLVNLGSWAEVYGILSAAKEGV
;
A
#
# COMPACT_ATOMS: atom_id res chain seq x y z
N MET A 1 -26.16 -12.10 57.26
CA MET A 1 -26.12 -10.79 56.57
C MET A 1 -24.66 -10.53 56.22
N LYS A 2 -24.27 -10.80 54.96
CA LYS A 2 -24.04 -9.75 53.95
C LYS A 2 -22.96 -8.80 54.46
N ASN A 3 -21.69 -8.96 54.12
CA ASN A 3 -21.06 -8.58 52.86
C ASN A 3 -19.58 -8.37 53.27
N LEU A 4 -18.54 -8.55 52.47
CA LEU A 4 -18.40 -8.12 51.10
C LEU A 4 -17.10 -8.80 50.61
N ALA A 5 -17.25 -9.88 49.85
CA ALA A 5 -16.16 -10.45 49.08
C ALA A 5 -15.77 -9.40 48.01
N THR A 6 -14.69 -8.66 48.27
CA THR A 6 -14.11 -7.74 47.27
C THR A 6 -12.60 -7.80 47.36
N CYS A 7 -12.03 -8.98 47.13
CA CYS A 7 -10.68 -9.03 46.59
C CYS A 7 -10.79 -8.55 45.15
N PHE A 8 -10.38 -7.30 44.97
CA PHE A 8 -10.26 -6.53 43.75
C PHE A 8 -9.44 -7.30 42.71
N VAL A 9 -10.10 -8.17 41.93
CA VAL A 9 -9.53 -8.69 40.69
C VAL A 9 -9.68 -7.57 39.66
N CYS A 10 -8.72 -6.64 39.65
CA CYS A 10 -8.45 -5.85 38.46
C CYS A 10 -7.93 -6.82 37.39
N ILE A 11 -8.86 -7.46 36.69
CA ILE A 11 -8.58 -8.11 35.42
C ILE A 11 -8.18 -6.97 34.50
N CYS A 12 -6.87 -6.78 34.34
CA CYS A 12 -6.33 -6.06 33.20
C CYS A 12 -6.78 -6.83 31.95
N SER A 13 -7.93 -6.43 31.42
CA SER A 13 -8.36 -6.79 30.08
C SER A 13 -7.39 -6.13 29.11
N PHE A 14 -6.19 -6.70 28.95
CA PHE A 14 -5.41 -6.51 27.74
C PHE A 14 -6.25 -7.10 26.61
N LEU A 15 -7.12 -6.26 26.04
CA LEU A 15 -7.72 -6.52 24.74
C LEU A 15 -6.54 -6.54 23.76
N LEU A 16 -5.97 -7.73 23.56
CA LEU A 16 -5.14 -8.02 22.40
C LEU A 16 -6.07 -7.97 21.19
N GLY A 17 -6.44 -6.75 20.78
CA GLY A 17 -7.16 -6.55 19.54
C GLY A 17 -6.29 -7.09 18.41
N GLU A 18 -6.85 -7.97 17.59
CA GLU A 18 -6.16 -8.36 16.36
C GLU A 18 -5.97 -7.13 15.50
N MET A 19 -4.74 -6.91 15.01
CA MET A 19 -4.48 -5.82 14.07
C MET A 19 -5.40 -5.97 12.86
N THR A 20 -6.01 -4.87 12.45
CA THR A 20 -6.79 -4.76 11.22
C THR A 20 -5.90 -5.05 10.00
N SER A 21 -6.52 -5.35 8.86
CA SER A 21 -5.77 -5.49 7.61
C SER A 21 -5.05 -4.19 7.23
N PHE A 22 -5.65 -3.03 7.47
CA PHE A 22 -5.00 -1.75 7.24
C PHE A 22 -3.70 -1.59 8.07
N GLU A 23 -3.76 -1.85 9.38
CA GLU A 23 -2.58 -1.79 10.26
C GLU A 23 -1.50 -2.82 9.89
N LYS A 24 -1.92 -4.05 9.52
CA LYS A 24 -1.00 -5.08 9.00
C LYS A 24 -0.29 -4.60 7.73
N GLY A 25 -1.02 -3.93 6.84
CA GLY A 25 -0.49 -3.30 5.63
C GLY A 25 0.56 -2.25 5.94
N ILE A 26 0.27 -1.30 6.83
CA ILE A 26 1.21 -0.25 7.25
C ILE A 26 2.46 -0.85 7.87
N LYS A 27 2.29 -1.77 8.82
CA LYS A 27 3.41 -2.44 9.49
C LYS A 27 4.37 -3.08 8.48
N SER A 28 3.82 -3.82 7.51
CA SER A 28 4.63 -4.49 6.49
C SER A 28 5.22 -3.53 5.46
N TYR A 29 4.53 -2.45 5.12
CA TYR A 29 5.07 -1.40 4.27
C TYR A 29 6.26 -0.71 4.94
N ASN A 30 6.21 -0.47 6.25
CA ASN A 30 7.33 0.12 6.99
C ASN A 30 8.55 -0.83 7.03
N ALA A 31 8.32 -2.14 7.07
CA ALA A 31 9.34 -3.18 6.98
C ALA A 31 9.86 -3.45 5.55
N ARG A 32 9.38 -2.74 4.51
CA ARG A 32 9.65 -3.06 3.08
C ARG A 32 11.12 -3.09 2.67
N ALA A 33 11.99 -2.42 3.42
CA ALA A 33 13.42 -2.32 3.14
C ALA A 33 14.27 -3.23 4.04
N GLU A 34 13.65 -3.96 4.97
CA GLU A 34 14.37 -4.88 5.86
C GLU A 34 15.13 -5.93 5.04
N ASN A 35 16.42 -6.09 5.35
CA ASN A 35 17.35 -7.00 4.66
C ASN A 35 17.52 -6.73 3.16
N ALA A 36 17.27 -5.49 2.71
CA ALA A 36 17.63 -5.06 1.36
C ALA A 36 19.16 -5.05 1.18
N VAL A 37 19.61 -5.41 -0.03
CA VAL A 37 21.01 -5.34 -0.44
C VAL A 37 21.14 -4.33 -1.57
N GLY A 38 21.70 -3.16 -1.26
CA GLY A 38 21.74 -2.04 -2.21
C GLY A 38 20.34 -1.60 -2.63
N LEU A 39 20.08 -1.56 -3.94
CA LEU A 39 18.78 -1.21 -4.52
C LEU A 39 17.82 -2.39 -4.66
N LYS A 40 18.18 -3.58 -4.15
CA LYS A 40 17.35 -4.78 -4.22
C LYS A 40 16.74 -5.09 -2.85
N ALA A 41 15.42 -5.04 -2.76
CA ALA A 41 14.65 -5.34 -1.57
C ALA A 41 14.08 -6.77 -1.59
N GLN A 42 13.79 -7.31 -0.40
CA GLN A 42 13.08 -8.58 -0.28
C GLN A 42 11.60 -8.40 -0.66
N ALA A 43 11.06 -9.34 -1.44
CA ALA A 43 9.69 -9.25 -1.94
C ALA A 43 8.62 -9.43 -0.85
N GLY A 44 8.94 -10.19 0.21
CA GLY A 44 7.99 -10.61 1.24
C GLY A 44 7.21 -9.46 1.88
N PRO A 45 7.89 -8.49 2.52
CA PRO A 45 7.21 -7.40 3.21
C PRO A 45 6.32 -6.54 2.29
N ILE A 46 6.78 -6.21 1.07
CA ILE A 46 5.97 -5.37 0.17
C ILE A 46 4.78 -6.16 -0.42
N ASN A 47 4.96 -7.44 -0.72
CA ASN A 47 3.87 -8.29 -1.21
C ASN A 47 2.79 -8.48 -0.14
N TYR A 48 3.19 -8.64 1.12
CA TYR A 48 2.25 -8.74 2.22
C TYR A 48 1.50 -7.42 2.45
N ALA A 49 2.19 -6.28 2.38
CA ALA A 49 1.55 -4.96 2.44
C ALA A 49 0.46 -4.79 1.36
N ILE A 50 0.78 -5.10 0.10
CA ILE A 50 -0.17 -5.07 -1.03
C ILE A 50 -1.38 -5.95 -0.75
N LYS A 51 -1.15 -7.19 -0.32
CA LYS A 51 -2.22 -8.15 -0.01
C LYS A 51 -3.19 -7.59 1.03
N GLU A 52 -2.66 -6.97 2.10
CA GLU A 52 -3.50 -6.47 3.18
C GLU A 52 -4.26 -5.19 2.79
N PHE A 53 -3.65 -4.27 2.05
CA PHE A 53 -4.37 -3.09 1.56
C PHE A 53 -5.44 -3.43 0.52
N ILE A 54 -5.23 -4.44 -0.33
CA ILE A 54 -6.24 -4.93 -1.29
C ILE A 54 -7.53 -5.38 -0.58
N LYS A 55 -7.44 -5.93 0.63
CA LYS A 55 -8.62 -6.40 1.38
C LYS A 55 -9.54 -5.24 1.81
N VAL A 56 -8.97 -4.07 2.03
CA VAL A 56 -9.67 -2.89 2.57
C VAL A 56 -9.91 -1.81 1.52
N GLN A 57 -9.40 -1.97 0.29
CA GLN A 57 -9.51 -0.96 -0.77
C GLN A 57 -10.95 -0.61 -1.17
N ASN A 58 -11.92 -1.48 -0.89
CA ASN A 58 -13.34 -1.23 -1.18
C ASN A 58 -14.14 -0.80 0.07
N ASN A 59 -13.48 -0.60 1.21
CA ASN A 59 -14.10 -0.03 2.39
C ASN A 59 -14.14 1.51 2.22
N PRO A 60 -15.31 2.16 2.15
CA PRO A 60 -15.39 3.60 1.92
C PRO A 60 -14.63 4.45 2.96
N GLU A 61 -14.46 3.96 4.19
CA GLU A 61 -13.72 4.66 5.24
C GLU A 61 -12.20 4.58 5.07
N GLU A 62 -11.70 3.54 4.38
CA GLU A 62 -10.26 3.26 4.23
C GLU A 62 -9.79 3.33 2.77
N GLU A 63 -10.69 3.46 1.79
CA GLU A 63 -10.42 3.39 0.35
C GLU A 63 -9.32 4.36 -0.06
N LEU A 64 -9.45 5.64 0.30
CA LEU A 64 -8.47 6.65 -0.08
C LEU A 64 -7.09 6.36 0.53
N GLU A 65 -7.02 6.11 1.83
CA GLU A 65 -5.74 5.95 2.52
C GLU A 65 -5.05 4.63 2.12
N SER A 66 -5.80 3.53 2.06
CA SER A 66 -5.30 2.24 1.58
C SER A 66 -4.89 2.30 0.11
N GLY A 67 -5.63 3.03 -0.72
CA GLY A 67 -5.29 3.31 -2.12
C GLY A 67 -3.97 4.07 -2.26
N ILE A 68 -3.75 5.12 -1.46
CA ILE A 68 -2.48 5.86 -1.44
C ILE A 68 -1.32 4.93 -1.02
N TYR A 69 -1.53 4.07 -0.02
CA TYR A 69 -0.52 3.08 0.36
C TYR A 69 -0.28 2.03 -0.73
N LEU A 70 -1.31 1.60 -1.45
CA LEU A 70 -1.15 0.69 -2.60
C LEU A 70 -0.32 1.33 -3.70
N LEU A 71 -0.55 2.60 -4.04
CA LEU A 71 0.28 3.33 -5.01
C LEU A 71 1.75 3.38 -4.57
N ARG A 72 2.00 3.62 -3.28
CA ARG A 72 3.36 3.55 -2.71
C ARG A 72 3.97 2.16 -2.84
N CYS A 73 3.15 1.13 -2.60
CA CYS A 73 3.60 -0.25 -2.68
C CYS A 73 3.95 -0.66 -4.11
N TYR A 74 3.12 -0.31 -5.09
CA TYR A 74 3.39 -0.61 -6.51
C TYR A 74 4.65 0.09 -6.99
N TYR A 75 4.81 1.38 -6.69
CA TYR A 75 6.06 2.09 -6.99
C TYR A 75 7.29 1.36 -6.41
N TYR A 76 7.26 1.05 -5.11
CA TYR A 76 8.39 0.41 -4.44
C TYR A 76 8.68 -0.99 -4.99
N LYS A 77 7.64 -1.82 -5.20
CA LYS A 77 7.78 -3.17 -5.76
C LYS A 77 8.37 -3.12 -7.17
N GLY A 78 7.91 -2.21 -8.02
CA GLY A 78 8.42 -2.08 -9.37
C GLY A 78 9.87 -1.59 -9.41
N LYS A 79 10.27 -0.68 -8.50
CA LYS A 79 11.63 -0.12 -8.48
C LYS A 79 12.67 -1.02 -7.81
N PHE A 80 12.30 -1.72 -6.74
CA PHE A 80 13.28 -2.37 -5.86
C PHE A 80 13.11 -3.90 -5.73
N VAL A 81 12.04 -4.48 -6.28
CA VAL A 81 11.75 -5.92 -6.16
C VAL A 81 11.63 -6.61 -7.52
N ALA A 82 10.95 -5.98 -8.49
CA ALA A 82 10.80 -6.53 -9.83
C ALA A 82 12.16 -6.63 -10.54
N GLU A 83 12.45 -7.79 -11.12
CA GLU A 83 13.76 -8.10 -11.72
C GLU A 83 13.75 -8.01 -13.25
N SER A 84 12.57 -8.12 -13.88
CA SER A 84 12.41 -8.02 -15.33
C SER A 84 11.50 -6.87 -15.73
N ASP A 85 11.61 -6.42 -16.98
CA ASP A 85 10.75 -5.38 -17.51
C ASP A 85 9.28 -5.82 -17.56
N GLU A 86 9.00 -7.09 -17.84
CA GLU A 86 7.64 -7.64 -17.79
C GLU A 86 7.04 -7.51 -16.38
N GLN A 87 7.82 -7.82 -15.35
CA GLN A 87 7.37 -7.68 -13.96
C GLN A 87 7.15 -6.21 -13.59
N LYS A 88 8.06 -5.31 -13.99
CA LYS A 88 7.91 -3.87 -13.78
C LYS A 88 6.67 -3.33 -14.49
N LYS A 89 6.47 -3.73 -15.75
CA LYS A 89 5.31 -3.37 -16.57
C LYS A 89 4.00 -3.77 -15.91
N ALA A 90 3.92 -5.00 -15.40
CA ALA A 90 2.74 -5.46 -14.68
C ALA A 90 2.48 -4.62 -13.43
N VAL A 91 3.51 -4.39 -12.60
CA VAL A 91 3.36 -3.64 -11.34
C VAL A 91 3.01 -2.17 -11.57
N PHE A 92 3.68 -1.49 -12.50
CA PHE A 92 3.39 -0.08 -12.76
C PHE A 92 2.05 0.12 -13.48
N ASN A 93 1.57 -0.89 -14.23
CA ASN A 93 0.23 -0.82 -14.82
C ASN A 93 -0.87 -0.86 -13.73
N GLU A 94 -0.70 -1.67 -12.69
CA GLU A 94 -1.59 -1.65 -11.50
C GLU A 94 -1.55 -0.26 -10.82
N GLY A 95 -0.36 0.31 -10.66
CA GLY A 95 -0.18 1.65 -10.10
C GLY A 95 -0.85 2.75 -10.92
N LYS A 96 -0.72 2.72 -12.25
CA LYS A 96 -1.40 3.66 -13.18
C LYS A 96 -2.91 3.55 -13.05
N ALA A 97 -3.46 2.33 -13.19
CA ALA A 97 -4.90 2.09 -13.16
C ALA A 97 -5.54 2.46 -11.81
N LEU A 98 -4.87 2.15 -10.69
CA LEU A 98 -5.33 2.59 -9.37
C LEU A 98 -5.27 4.11 -9.23
N GLY A 99 -4.20 4.74 -9.70
CA GLY A 99 -4.02 6.18 -9.57
C GLY A 99 -5.07 6.96 -10.35
N GLU A 100 -5.37 6.53 -11.57
CA GLU A 100 -6.46 7.08 -12.41
C GLU A 100 -7.80 7.06 -11.67
N ARG A 101 -8.18 5.90 -11.10
CA ARG A 101 -9.41 5.80 -10.29
C ARG A 101 -9.39 6.71 -9.07
N LEU A 102 -8.28 6.78 -8.34
CA LEU A 102 -8.22 7.58 -7.12
C LEU A 102 -8.29 9.08 -7.39
N ILE A 103 -7.69 9.58 -8.48
CA ILE A 103 -7.79 11.02 -8.81
C ILE A 103 -9.16 11.39 -9.38
N GLU A 104 -9.90 10.44 -9.93
CA GLU A 104 -11.29 10.62 -10.34
C GLU A 104 -12.23 10.66 -9.14
N SER A 105 -12.11 9.69 -8.21
CA SER A 105 -12.94 9.62 -7.01
C SER A 105 -12.58 10.67 -5.95
N TYR A 106 -11.30 11.04 -5.85
CA TYR A 106 -10.77 11.95 -4.83
C TYR A 106 -9.93 13.07 -5.46
N PRO A 107 -10.54 13.94 -6.28
CA PRO A 107 -9.82 14.95 -7.07
C PRO A 107 -9.05 15.96 -6.21
N GLU A 108 -9.45 16.21 -4.97
CA GLU A 108 -8.74 17.15 -4.09
C GLU A 108 -7.60 16.50 -3.29
N SER A 109 -7.40 15.18 -3.41
CA SER A 109 -6.35 14.47 -2.68
C SER A 109 -4.99 14.70 -3.34
N ALA A 110 -4.25 15.70 -2.84
CA ALA A 110 -2.86 15.93 -3.23
C ALA A 110 -1.97 14.67 -3.09
N PRO A 111 -2.09 13.85 -2.02
CA PRO A 111 -1.35 12.60 -1.92
C PRO A 111 -1.68 11.58 -3.03
N ALA A 112 -2.95 11.44 -3.42
CA ALA A 112 -3.35 10.54 -4.49
C ALA A 112 -2.76 11.01 -5.84
N ARG A 113 -2.87 12.30 -6.16
CA ARG A 113 -2.28 12.89 -7.37
C ARG A 113 -0.76 12.71 -7.42
N TYR A 114 -0.07 12.98 -6.32
CA TYR A 114 1.38 12.81 -6.24
C TYR A 114 1.78 11.36 -6.51
N TRP A 115 1.19 10.40 -5.81
CA TRP A 115 1.57 9.00 -5.95
C TRP A 115 1.11 8.38 -7.28
N TYR A 116 0.04 8.90 -7.89
CA TYR A 116 -0.31 8.59 -9.27
C TYR A 116 0.79 9.02 -10.23
N LEU A 117 1.23 10.28 -10.18
CA LEU A 117 2.28 10.80 -11.06
C LEU A 117 3.61 10.04 -10.90
N VAL A 118 3.97 9.64 -9.68
CA VAL A 118 5.17 8.81 -9.43
C VAL A 118 5.06 7.43 -10.11
N ASN A 119 3.89 6.79 -10.04
CA ASN A 119 3.66 5.52 -10.74
C ASN A 119 3.61 5.71 -12.25
N LEU A 120 2.98 6.79 -12.73
CA LEU A 120 2.89 7.12 -14.14
C LEU A 120 4.26 7.39 -14.78
N GLY A 121 5.13 8.16 -14.11
CA GLY A 121 6.49 8.36 -14.57
C GLY A 121 7.29 7.04 -14.63
N SER A 122 7.12 6.17 -13.63
CA SER A 122 7.75 4.84 -13.63
C SER A 122 7.20 3.92 -14.72
N TRP A 123 5.90 4.01 -15.00
CA TRP A 123 5.26 3.31 -16.12
C TRP A 123 5.84 3.80 -17.45
N ALA A 124 5.93 5.11 -17.67
CA ALA A 124 6.48 5.69 -18.89
C ALA A 124 7.97 5.33 -19.11
N GLU A 125 8.76 5.25 -18.04
CA GLU A 125 10.16 4.81 -18.09
C GLU A 125 10.32 3.39 -18.66
N VAL A 126 9.40 2.48 -18.32
CA VAL A 126 9.49 1.06 -18.72
C VAL A 126 8.75 0.75 -20.03
N TYR A 127 7.65 1.45 -20.32
CA TYR A 127 6.88 1.29 -21.57
C TYR A 127 7.40 2.18 -22.73
N GLY A 128 8.22 3.18 -22.42
CA GLY A 128 8.75 4.15 -23.35
C GLY A 128 7.91 5.43 -23.44
N ILE A 129 8.59 6.57 -23.52
CA ILE A 129 7.98 7.92 -23.50
C ILE A 129 6.99 8.11 -24.67
N LEU A 130 7.28 7.56 -25.85
CA LEU A 130 6.39 7.67 -27.01
C LEU A 130 5.08 6.90 -26.83
N SER A 131 5.12 5.77 -26.12
CA SER A 131 3.93 5.00 -25.75
C SER A 131 3.06 5.81 -24.78
N ALA A 132 3.68 6.46 -23.79
CA ALA A 132 2.98 7.33 -22.85
C ALA A 132 2.30 8.52 -23.53
N ALA A 133 3.04 9.24 -24.37
CA ALA A 133 2.49 10.37 -25.12
C ALA A 133 1.29 9.97 -26.01
N LYS A 134 1.30 8.76 -26.58
CA LYS A 134 0.18 8.24 -27.40
C LYS A 134 -1.08 7.96 -26.56
N GLU A 135 -0.93 7.57 -25.30
CA GLU A 135 -2.05 7.37 -24.37
C GLU A 135 -2.58 8.69 -23.77
N GLY A 136 -1.92 9.81 -24.03
CA GLY A 136 -2.33 11.12 -23.50
C GLY A 136 -1.95 11.36 -22.04
N VAL A 137 -0.96 10.61 -21.54
CA VAL A 137 -0.39 10.70 -20.20
C VAL A 137 1.05 11.22 -20.21
#